data_AF-A0A1V4UY99-F1
#
_entry.id   AF-A0A1V4UY99-F1
#
_cell.length_a   1.000
_cell.length_b   1.000
_cell.length_c   1.000
_cell.angle_alpha   90.00
_cell.angle_beta   90.00
_cell.angle_gamma   90.00
#
_symmetry.space_group_name_H-M   'P 1'
#
loop_
_entity.id
_entity.type
_entity.pdbx_description
1 polymer ?
#
loop_
_entity_poly.entity_id
_entity_poly.type
_entity_poly.pdbx_seq_one_letter_code
_entity_poly.pdbx_strand_id
1 'polypeptide(L)'
;MKDIEQCTHLFILFWLHLGDRKRLLATPPTSKGEHGVFATRSPNRPNPIAIDIVQLLKVEGNRLTVKGMDALDGSVLLDIKPYSAEMDSFPDVRIGWQNDKGKS
;
A
#
# COMPACT_ATOMS: atom_id res chain seq x y z
N MET A 1 14.57 11.08 14.15
CA MET A 1 13.12 10.82 14.00
C MET A 1 12.50 11.02 15.37
N LYS A 2 12.04 12.23 15.67
CA LYS A 2 11.51 12.55 16.99
C LYS A 2 10.03 12.14 17.05
N ASP A 3 9.58 11.62 18.19
CA ASP A 3 8.17 11.32 18.51
C ASP A 3 7.50 10.21 17.68
N ILE A 4 8.23 9.54 16.78
CA ILE A 4 7.67 8.47 15.92
C ILE A 4 7.27 7.23 16.71
N GLU A 5 7.97 6.96 17.83
CA GLU A 5 7.68 5.90 18.78
C GLU A 5 6.32 6.05 19.49
N GLN A 6 5.71 7.24 19.42
CA GLN A 6 4.36 7.47 19.94
C GLN A 6 3.27 6.92 18.99
N CYS A 7 3.65 6.53 17.76
CA CYS A 7 2.74 5.95 16.78
C CYS A 7 2.72 4.42 16.89
N THR A 8 1.55 3.81 16.86
CA THR A 8 1.43 2.34 16.75
C THR A 8 1.47 1.85 15.30
N HIS A 9 0.98 2.68 14.37
CA HIS A 9 0.91 2.39 12.95
C HIS A 9 1.41 3.56 12.10
N LEU A 10 2.01 3.23 10.97
CA LEU A 10 2.60 4.19 10.04
C LEU A 10 2.14 3.88 8.62
N PHE A 11 1.93 4.92 7.82
CA PHE A 11 2.02 4.81 6.38
C PHE A 11 3.48 4.74 5.95
N ILE A 12 3.81 3.78 5.10
CA ILE A 12 5.10 3.66 4.43
C ILE A 12 4.86 3.78 2.93
N LEU A 13 5.43 4.81 2.30
CA LEU A 13 5.43 4.95 0.86
C LEU A 13 6.77 4.50 0.32
N PHE A 14 6.75 3.63 -0.69
CA PHE A 14 7.98 3.10 -1.29
C PHE A 14 7.82 2.88 -2.79
N TRP A 15 8.95 2.84 -3.48
CA TRP A 15 9.03 2.67 -4.92
C TRP A 15 9.19 1.19 -5.28
N LEU A 16 8.19 0.65 -5.97
CA LEU A 16 8.21 -0.70 -6.53
C LEU A 16 9.10 -0.72 -7.77
N HIS A 17 10.41 -0.84 -7.53
CA HIS A 17 11.46 -0.71 -8.54
C HIS A 17 11.38 -1.72 -9.69
N LEU A 18 10.65 -2.84 -9.52
CA LEU A 18 10.42 -3.85 -10.55
C LEU A 18 9.09 -3.67 -11.31
N GLY A 19 8.28 -2.66 -10.98
CA GLY A 19 6.98 -2.43 -11.62
C GLY A 19 7.08 -1.96 -13.07
N ASP A 20 6.28 -2.56 -13.95
CA ASP A 20 6.14 -2.10 -15.33
C ASP A 20 5.31 -0.81 -15.40
N ARG A 21 5.99 0.28 -15.74
CA ARG A 21 5.42 1.64 -15.79
C ARG A 21 4.56 1.90 -17.02
N LYS A 22 4.60 1.03 -18.03
CA LYS A 22 3.82 1.17 -19.27
C LYS A 22 2.46 0.48 -19.20
N ARG A 23 2.29 -0.42 -18.24
CA ARG A 23 1.05 -1.19 -18.10
C ARG A 23 -0.07 -0.34 -17.52
N LEU A 24 -1.23 -0.36 -18.17
CA LEU A 24 -2.42 0.40 -17.78
C LEU A 24 -3.62 -0.47 -17.37
N LEU A 25 -3.51 -1.79 -17.56
CA LEU A 25 -4.50 -2.78 -17.15
C LEU A 25 -3.87 -3.81 -16.21
N ALA A 26 -4.64 -4.29 -15.24
CA ALA A 26 -4.22 -5.34 -14.32
C ALA A 26 -5.35 -6.34 -14.12
N THR A 27 -4.99 -7.58 -13.78
CA THR A 27 -5.92 -8.62 -13.36
C THR A 27 -5.65 -8.91 -11.88
N PRO A 28 -6.33 -8.22 -10.94
CA PRO A 28 -6.18 -8.49 -9.53
C PRO A 28 -6.52 -9.96 -9.21
N PRO A 29 -5.85 -10.60 -8.23
CA PRO A 29 -6.05 -12.03 -7.93
C PRO A 29 -7.50 -12.43 -7.64
N THR A 30 -8.31 -11.51 -7.09
CA THR A 30 -9.71 -11.73 -6.74
C THR A 30 -10.69 -11.40 -7.86
N SER A 31 -10.20 -10.95 -9.02
CA SER A 31 -11.05 -10.53 -10.13
C SER A 31 -11.15 -11.57 -11.23
N LYS A 32 -12.30 -11.62 -11.91
CA LYS A 32 -12.53 -12.43 -13.11
C LYS A 32 -12.19 -11.70 -14.43
N GLY A 33 -11.72 -10.46 -14.36
CA GLY A 33 -11.43 -9.63 -15.53
C GLY A 33 -10.35 -8.59 -15.29
N GLU A 34 -9.95 -7.90 -16.35
CA GLU A 34 -8.99 -6.80 -16.28
C GLU A 34 -9.65 -5.50 -15.81
N HIS A 35 -8.89 -4.71 -15.06
CA HIS A 35 -9.27 -3.38 -14.59
C HIS A 35 -8.16 -2.40 -14.89
N GLY A 36 -8.52 -1.12 -15.09
CA GLY A 36 -7.54 -0.04 -15.17
C GLY A 36 -6.66 -0.01 -13.92
N VAL A 37 -5.35 0.19 -14.06
CA VAL A 37 -4.40 0.14 -12.92
C VAL A 37 -4.74 1.12 -11.80
N PHE A 38 -5.38 2.25 -12.13
CA PHE A 38 -5.85 3.25 -11.16
C PHE A 38 -7.10 2.84 -10.38
N ALA A 39 -7.84 1.84 -10.86
CA ALA A 39 -8.95 1.22 -10.14
C ALA A 39 -8.51 0.00 -9.29
N THR A 40 -7.19 -0.23 -9.19
CA THR A 40 -6.59 -1.38 -8.48
C THR A 40 -5.41 -0.94 -7.61
N ARG A 41 -4.78 -1.91 -6.94
CA ARG A 41 -3.48 -1.76 -6.25
C ARG A 41 -2.36 -2.50 -6.98
N SER A 42 -2.45 -2.65 -8.30
CA SER A 42 -1.40 -3.28 -9.11
C SER A 42 -0.05 -2.57 -8.90
N PRO A 43 1.06 -3.33 -8.75
CA PRO A 43 2.40 -2.77 -8.69
C PRO A 43 2.86 -2.16 -10.03
N ASN A 44 2.29 -2.64 -11.13
CA ASN A 44 2.52 -2.11 -12.47
C ASN A 44 1.60 -0.90 -12.68
N ARG A 45 2.19 0.30 -12.78
CA ARG A 45 1.51 1.60 -12.94
C ARG A 45 2.51 2.70 -13.33
N PRO A 46 2.09 3.82 -13.93
CA PRO A 46 3.00 4.86 -14.43
C PRO A 46 3.99 5.40 -13.40
N ASN A 47 3.52 5.59 -12.16
CA ASN A 47 4.34 5.90 -10.99
C ASN A 47 4.15 4.77 -9.97
N PRO A 48 5.06 3.78 -9.90
CA PRO A 48 4.95 2.57 -9.08
C PRO A 48 5.23 2.88 -7.60
N ILE A 49 4.45 3.81 -7.04
CA ILE A 49 4.42 4.17 -5.63
C ILE A 49 3.40 3.27 -4.96
N ALA A 50 3.87 2.48 -4.00
CA ALA A 50 3.06 1.68 -3.10
C ALA A 50 2.87 2.42 -1.77
N ILE A 51 1.83 2.01 -1.04
CA ILE A 51 1.54 2.49 0.31
C ILE A 51 1.14 1.29 1.16
N ASP A 52 1.86 1.08 2.26
CA ASP A 52 1.52 0.10 3.28
C ASP A 52 1.14 0.82 4.57
N ILE A 53 0.17 0.24 5.30
CA ILE A 53 -0.07 0.57 6.70
C ILE A 53 0.61 -0.53 7.51
N VAL A 54 1.66 -0.16 8.23
CA VAL A 54 2.48 -1.11 8.99
C VAL A 54 2.35 -0.86 10.49
N GLN A 55 2.45 -1.91 11.28
CA GLN A 55 2.60 -1.81 12.73
C GLN A 55 4.06 -1.50 13.06
N LEU A 56 4.31 -0.44 13.84
CA LEU A 56 5.64 -0.14 14.37
C LEU A 56 5.95 -1.06 15.56
N LEU A 57 7.05 -1.82 15.47
CA LEU A 57 7.47 -2.75 16.51
C LEU A 57 8.64 -2.20 17.34
N LYS A 58 9.57 -1.47 16.70
CA LYS A 58 10.79 -0.98 17.36
C LYS A 58 11.39 0.22 16.61
N VAL A 59 11.98 1.14 17.36
CA VAL A 59 12.76 2.29 16.86
C VAL A 59 14.20 2.18 17.39
N GLU A 60 15.18 2.20 16.49
CA GLU A 60 16.60 2.13 16.82
C GLU A 60 17.39 3.15 16.01
N GLY A 61 17.63 4.33 16.59
CA GLY A 61 18.33 5.41 15.90
C GLY A 61 17.56 5.88 14.67
N ASN A 62 18.04 5.52 13.47
CA ASN A 62 17.40 5.79 12.18
C ASN A 62 16.72 4.55 11.55
N ARG A 63 16.59 3.44 12.30
CA ARG A 63 16.00 2.18 11.83
C ARG A 63 14.66 1.93 12.51
N LEU A 64 13.70 1.44 11.71
CA LEU A 64 12.38 1.02 12.18
C LEU A 64 12.22 -0.47 11.91
N THR A 65 11.77 -1.22 12.91
CA THR A 65 11.28 -2.58 12.70
C THR A 65 9.76 -2.52 12.63
N VAL A 66 9.18 -3.05 11.57
CA VAL A 66 7.74 -2.97 11.31
C VAL A 66 7.16 -4.31 10.89
N LYS A 67 5.84 -4.47 10.98
CA LYS A 67 5.10 -5.64 10.52
C LYS A 67 4.00 -5.21 9.54
N GLY A 68 3.82 -6.00 8.47
CA GLY A 68 2.79 -5.76 7.46
C GLY A 68 3.27 -5.02 6.21
N MET A 69 4.57 -4.97 5.97
CA MET A 69 5.16 -4.42 4.75
C MET A 69 5.22 -5.50 3.66
N ASP A 70 4.83 -5.18 2.42
CA ASP A 70 4.88 -6.10 1.27
C ASP A 70 6.02 -5.78 0.28
N ALA A 71 6.83 -4.77 0.59
CA ALA A 71 7.98 -4.37 -0.19
C ALA A 71 9.02 -5.49 -0.36
N LEU A 72 9.56 -5.62 -1.56
CA LEU A 72 10.72 -6.45 -1.83
C LEU A 72 11.98 -5.82 -1.23
N ASP A 73 12.94 -6.66 -0.84
CA ASP A 73 14.26 -6.18 -0.40
C ASP A 73 14.90 -5.26 -1.46
N GLY A 74 15.57 -4.21 -1.00
CA GLY A 74 16.12 -3.15 -1.85
C GLY A 74 15.10 -2.14 -2.40
N SER A 75 13.80 -2.25 -2.08
CA SER A 75 12.82 -1.22 -2.44
C SER A 75 13.16 0.12 -1.79
N VAL A 76 13.03 1.20 -2.56
CA VAL A 76 13.41 2.55 -2.11
C VAL A 76 12.28 3.16 -1.29
N LEU A 77 12.57 3.51 -0.03
CA LEU A 77 11.66 4.27 0.82
C LEU A 77 11.51 5.71 0.28
N LEU A 78 10.27 6.17 0.16
CA LEU A 78 9.95 7.51 -0.31
C LEU A 78 9.48 8.42 0.84
N ASP A 79 8.64 7.91 1.74
CA ASP A 79 8.01 8.72 2.79
C ASP A 79 7.52 7.85 3.95
N ILE A 80 7.37 8.47 5.13
CA ILE A 80 6.80 7.87 6.35
C ILE A 80 5.84 8.87 6.98
N LYS A 81 4.61 8.43 7.31
CA LYS A 81 3.62 9.28 7.99
C LYS A 81 2.92 8.50 9.10
N PRO A 82 2.43 9.15 10.17
CA PRO A 82 1.55 8.48 11.13
C PRO A 82 0.25 8.05 10.43
N TYR A 83 -0.24 6.86 10.76
CA TYR A 83 -1.60 6.46 10.41
C TYR A 83 -2.56 6.92 11.52
N SER A 84 -3.62 7.63 11.15
CA SER A 84 -4.67 8.07 12.07
C SER A 84 -5.98 7.37 11.71
N ALA A 85 -6.47 6.50 12.61
CA ALA A 85 -7.77 5.88 12.41
C ALA A 85 -8.92 6.89 12.31
N GLU A 86 -8.80 8.06 12.95
CA GLU A 86 -9.81 9.12 12.88
C GLU A 86 -9.86 9.79 11.50
N MET A 87 -8.70 9.98 10.85
CA MET A 87 -8.60 10.74 9.59
C MET A 87 -8.58 9.84 8.35
N ASP A 88 -8.00 8.65 8.48
CA ASP A 88 -7.63 7.81 7.34
C ASP A 88 -8.56 6.60 7.16
N SER A 89 -9.37 6.25 8.17
CA SER A 89 -10.25 5.08 8.15
C SER A 89 -11.69 5.43 7.78
N PHE A 90 -12.11 5.00 6.61
CA PHE A 90 -13.51 5.04 6.18
C PHE A 90 -14.04 3.61 6.07
N PRO A 91 -14.69 3.05 7.11
CA PRO A 91 -15.03 1.62 7.16
C PRO A 91 -16.04 1.18 6.09
N ASP A 92 -16.88 2.10 5.60
CA ASP A 92 -17.97 1.79 4.67
C ASP A 92 -17.59 2.02 3.18
N VAL A 93 -16.30 2.16 2.87
CA VAL A 93 -15.84 2.34 1.47
C VAL A 93 -15.96 1.06 0.65
N ARG A 94 -16.14 1.23 -0.66
CA ARG A 94 -16.30 0.12 -1.60
C ARG A 94 -15.52 0.33 -2.89
N ILE A 95 -15.07 -0.78 -3.47
CA ILE A 95 -14.57 -0.84 -4.85
C ILE A 95 -15.58 -1.68 -5.64
N GLY A 96 -16.25 -1.07 -6.62
CA GLY A 96 -17.42 -1.66 -7.29
C GLY A 96 -17.19 -3.09 -7.80
N TRP A 97 -16.12 -3.29 -8.55
CA TRP A 97 -15.79 -4.59 -9.16
C TRP A 97 -15.32 -5.66 -8.16
N GLN A 98 -14.95 -5.30 -6.92
CA GLN A 98 -14.56 -6.28 -5.89
C GLN A 98 -15.76 -6.96 -5.24
N ASN A 99 -16.93 -6.31 -5.28
CA ASN A 99 -18.17 -6.80 -4.69
C ASN A 99 -19.08 -7.49 -5.71
N ASP A 100 -18.70 -7.52 -6.98
CA ASP A 100 -19.34 -8.34 -8.01
C ASP A 100 -19.02 -9.82 -7.75
N LYS A 101 -19.70 -10.39 -6.75
CA LYS A 101 -20.00 -11.83 -6.75
C LYS A 101 -20.92 -12.04 -7.95
N GLY A 102 -20.32 -12.20 -9.13
CA GLY A 102 -21.06 -12.42 -10.37
C GLY A 102 -22.17 -13.41 -10.11
N LYS A 103 -23.42 -13.01 -10.40
CA LYS A 103 -24.59 -13.89 -10.35
C LYS A 103 -24.17 -15.18 -11.06
N SER A 104 -24.03 -16.23 -10.25
CA SER A 104 -23.77 -17.58 -10.72
C SER A 104 -25.06 -18.18 -11.23
#